data_AF-A0A536XLR7-F1
#
_entry.id   AF-A0A536XLR7-F1
#
_cell.length_a   1.000
_cell.length_b   1.000
_cell.length_c   1.000
_cell.angle_alpha   90.00
_cell.angle_beta   90.00
_cell.angle_gamma   90.00
#
_symmetry.space_group_name_H-M   'P 1'
#
loop_
_entity.id
_entity.type
_entity.pdbx_description
1 polymer ?
#
loop_
_entity_poly.entity_id
_entity_poly.type
_entity_poly.pdbx_seq_one_letter_code
_entity_poly.pdbx_strand_id
1 'polypeptide(L)'
;MFAAHLTESLRQPVVVDNRASASGVIAGELTANAPPDGYTIFLAYHQHTVNAALNPKLPYHAVNSFTPITQLTSAGLMLVVNPATPVKNLKEFVEWTKGYKGSLNFGSAGIGTGGHLAGELYKVMTG
;
A
#
# COMPACT_ATOMS: atom_id res chain seq x y z
N MET A 1 -11.87 3.77 12.99
CA MET A 1 -11.40 3.84 14.39
C MET A 1 -10.63 5.12 14.69
N PHE A 2 -9.63 5.51 13.90
CA PHE A 2 -8.83 6.73 14.17
C PHE A 2 -9.66 8.03 14.20
N ALA A 3 -10.55 8.26 13.24
CA ALA A 3 -11.36 9.48 13.19
C ALA A 3 -12.20 9.72 14.46
N ALA A 4 -12.75 8.67 15.07
CA ALA A 4 -13.51 8.78 16.32
C ALA A 4 -12.62 9.27 17.48
N HIS A 5 -11.45 8.66 17.67
CA HIS A 5 -10.50 9.07 18.72
C HIS A 5 -9.92 10.47 18.49
N LEU A 6 -9.69 10.84 17.22
CA LEU A 6 -9.27 12.19 16.86
C LEU A 6 -10.38 13.21 17.17
N THR A 7 -11.64 12.85 16.92
CA THR A 7 -12.78 13.73 17.22
C THR A 7 -12.84 14.05 18.71
N GLU A 8 -12.66 13.04 19.56
CA GLU A 8 -12.60 13.20 21.01
C GLU A 8 -11.41 14.06 21.46
N SER A 9 -10.23 13.81 20.89
CA SER A 9 -8.98 14.50 21.28
C SER A 9 -8.94 15.97 20.82
N LEU A 10 -9.38 16.24 19.59
CA LEU A 10 -9.38 17.57 18.99
C LEU A 10 -10.60 18.39 19.39
N ARG A 11 -11.64 17.75 19.94
CA ARG A 11 -12.95 18.36 20.22
C ARG A 11 -13.56 19.01 18.97
N GLN A 12 -13.28 18.43 17.80
CA GLN A 12 -13.77 18.84 16.50
C GLN A 12 -14.16 17.61 15.69
N PRO A 13 -15.26 17.63 14.92
CA PRO A 13 -15.63 16.50 14.07
C PRO A 13 -14.54 16.19 13.04
N VAL A 14 -14.09 14.93 13.01
CA VAL A 14 -13.20 14.43 11.95
C VAL A 14 -14.02 13.59 10.98
N VAL A 15 -14.21 14.12 9.77
CA VAL A 15 -14.99 13.47 8.71
C VAL A 15 -14.06 12.63 7.82
N VAL A 16 -14.41 11.36 7.61
CA VAL A 16 -13.68 10.48 6.69
C VAL A 16 -14.26 10.65 5.29
N ASP A 17 -13.45 11.12 4.35
CA ASP A 17 -13.79 11.20 2.92
C ASP A 17 -13.00 10.14 2.14
N ASN A 18 -13.67 9.06 1.74
CA ASN A 18 -13.07 7.98 0.97
C ASN A 18 -13.07 8.28 -0.53
N ARG A 19 -11.94 8.76 -1.05
CA ARG A 19 -11.73 8.98 -2.50
C ARG A 19 -11.15 7.73 -3.17
N ALA A 20 -12.01 6.95 -3.80
CA ALA A 20 -11.60 5.80 -4.61
C ALA A 20 -10.65 6.25 -5.73
N SER A 21 -9.44 5.70 -5.76
CA SER A 21 -8.44 6.03 -6.78
C SER A 21 -7.39 4.94 -6.91
N ALA A 22 -6.72 4.90 -8.07
CA ALA A 22 -5.59 4.02 -8.33
C ALA A 22 -4.49 4.24 -7.29
N SER A 23 -4.48 3.43 -6.24
CA SER A 23 -3.46 3.45 -5.20
C SER A 23 -3.33 4.78 -4.43
N GLY A 24 -4.42 5.55 -4.29
CA GLY A 24 -4.46 6.77 -3.45
C GLY A 24 -4.08 8.08 -4.12
N VAL A 25 -3.80 8.09 -5.44
CA VAL A 25 -3.33 9.29 -6.17
C VAL A 25 -4.30 10.47 -6.10
N ILE A 26 -5.61 10.25 -6.25
CA ILE A 26 -6.59 11.37 -6.22
C ILE A 26 -6.65 12.00 -4.83
N ALA A 27 -6.60 11.19 -3.77
CA ALA A 27 -6.57 11.71 -2.41
C ALA A 27 -5.28 12.50 -2.13
N GLY A 28 -4.14 12.03 -2.64
CA GLY A 28 -2.87 12.75 -2.56
C GLY A 28 -2.91 14.11 -3.27
N GLU A 29 -3.43 14.15 -4.50
CA GLU A 29 -3.57 15.39 -5.28
C GLU A 29 -4.50 16.40 -4.62
N LEU A 30 -5.67 15.94 -4.15
CA LEU A 30 -6.63 16.80 -3.46
C LEU A 30 -6.02 17.43 -2.21
N THR A 31 -5.31 16.64 -1.40
CA THR A 31 -4.66 17.15 -0.19
C THR A 31 -3.47 18.06 -0.51
N ALA A 32 -2.67 17.74 -1.54
CA ALA A 32 -1.54 18.58 -1.95
C ALA A 32 -1.99 19.97 -2.44
N ASN A 33 -3.19 20.06 -3.03
CA ASN A 33 -3.78 21.30 -3.52
C ASN A 33 -4.69 22.00 -2.48
N ALA A 34 -4.90 21.41 -1.31
CA ALA A 34 -5.72 22.00 -0.25
C ALA A 34 -4.98 23.17 0.44
N PRO A 35 -5.72 24.13 1.04
CA PRO A 35 -5.10 25.12 1.92
C PRO A 35 -4.27 24.42 3.02
N PRO A 36 -3.04 24.89 3.31
CA PRO A 36 -2.18 24.29 4.34
C PRO A 36 -2.59 24.76 5.75
N ASP A 37 -3.86 24.60 6.10
CA ASP A 37 -4.48 25.09 7.35
C ASP A 37 -4.75 23.98 8.38
N GLY A 38 -4.44 22.72 8.03
CA GLY A 38 -4.58 21.56 8.91
C GLY A 38 -5.96 20.88 8.88
N TYR A 39 -6.93 21.40 8.11
CA TYR A 39 -8.26 20.80 8.02
C TYR A 39 -8.38 19.68 6.98
N THR A 40 -7.43 19.60 6.05
CA THR A 40 -7.33 18.51 5.07
C THR A 40 -6.08 17.69 5.37
N ILE A 41 -6.26 16.42 5.75
CA ILE A 41 -5.17 15.51 6.08
C ILE A 41 -5.26 14.28 5.20
N PHE A 42 -4.13 13.86 4.63
CA PHE A 42 -4.03 12.66 3.84
C PHE A 42 -3.59 11.46 4.68
N LEU A 43 -4.42 10.42 4.72
CA LEU A 43 -4.04 9.12 5.27
C LEU A 43 -3.26 8.33 4.21
N ALA A 44 -1.94 8.53 4.19
CA ALA A 44 -1.05 7.84 3.27
C ALA A 44 -0.79 6.38 3.68
N TYR A 45 -0.52 5.53 2.69
CA TYR A 45 -0.02 4.16 2.88
C TYR A 45 1.21 3.93 1.97
N HIS A 46 1.84 2.75 1.99
CA HIS A 46 3.09 2.52 1.23
C HIS A 46 2.95 2.78 -0.27
N GLN A 47 1.74 2.67 -0.82
CA GLN A 47 1.43 3.02 -2.21
C GLN A 47 1.83 4.46 -2.58
N HIS A 48 1.85 5.39 -1.62
CA HIS A 48 2.24 6.78 -1.84
C HIS A 48 3.66 6.92 -2.40
N THR A 49 4.61 6.18 -1.83
CA THR A 49 6.01 6.19 -2.29
C THR A 49 6.20 5.32 -3.54
N VAL A 50 5.45 4.22 -3.64
CA VAL A 50 5.49 3.34 -4.83
C VAL A 50 5.00 4.08 -6.07
N ASN A 51 3.92 4.87 -5.97
CA ASN A 51 3.42 5.67 -7.08
C ASN A 51 4.46 6.69 -7.56
N ALA A 52 5.26 7.27 -6.66
CA ALA A 52 6.34 8.18 -7.05
C ALA A 52 7.44 7.47 -7.86
N ALA A 53 7.67 6.18 -7.60
CA ALA A 53 8.64 5.39 -8.35
C ALA A 53 8.08 4.86 -9.69
N LEU A 54 6.78 4.53 -9.75
CA LEU A 54 6.18 3.86 -10.91
C LEU A 54 5.42 4.80 -11.86
N ASN A 55 4.97 5.96 -11.39
CA ASN A 55 4.18 6.90 -12.17
C ASN A 55 4.97 8.20 -12.43
N PRO A 56 5.60 8.36 -13.61
CA PRO A 56 6.35 9.58 -13.95
C PRO A 56 5.45 10.81 -14.11
N LYS A 57 4.12 10.63 -14.19
CA LYS A 57 3.13 11.71 -14.31
C LYS A 57 2.32 11.87 -13.03
N LEU A 58 2.90 11.58 -11.87
CA LEU A 58 2.25 11.80 -10.59
C LEU A 58 1.96 13.31 -10.42
N PRO A 59 0.72 13.72 -10.08
CA PRO A 59 0.33 15.14 -10.04
C PRO A 59 0.82 15.89 -8.79
N TYR A 60 1.70 15.27 -8.00
CA TYR A 60 2.29 15.85 -6.80
C TYR A 60 3.66 15.23 -6.54
N HIS A 61 4.48 15.89 -5.71
CA HIS A 61 5.74 15.34 -5.25
C HIS A 61 5.55 14.63 -3.90
N ALA A 62 5.79 13.32 -3.83
CA ALA A 62 5.43 12.51 -2.66
C ALA A 62 6.04 12.96 -1.32
N VAL A 63 7.19 13.64 -1.35
CA VAL A 63 7.81 14.26 -0.16
C VAL A 63 7.44 15.75 -0.06
N ASN A 64 7.97 16.57 -0.96
CA ASN A 64 7.85 18.03 -0.92
C ASN A 64 6.43 18.62 -0.97
N SER A 65 5.41 17.86 -1.40
CA SER A 65 4.02 18.34 -1.38
C SER A 65 3.31 18.13 -0.04
N PHE A 66 3.95 17.53 0.97
CA PHE A 66 3.31 17.16 2.23
C PHE A 66 4.21 17.43 3.44
N THR A 67 3.59 17.80 4.56
CA THR A 67 4.24 17.81 5.87
C THR A 67 3.91 16.49 6.59
N PRO A 68 4.91 15.63 6.90
CA PRO A 68 4.66 14.39 7.63
C PRO A 68 4.23 14.68 9.07
N ILE A 69 3.14 14.06 9.52
CA ILE A 69 2.61 14.23 10.89
C ILE A 69 3.12 13.09 11.78
N THR A 70 2.71 11.86 11.49
CA THR A 70 3.09 10.67 12.27
C THR A 70 2.78 9.38 11.51
N GLN A 71 3.46 8.28 11.86
CA GLN A 71 3.10 6.94 11.42
C GLN A 71 1.98 6.39 12.31
N LEU A 72 0.85 5.99 11.72
CA LEU A 72 -0.27 5.44 12.47
C LEU A 72 -0.15 3.93 12.74
N THR A 73 0.29 3.16 11.74
CA THR A 73 0.37 1.71 11.82
C THR A 73 1.56 1.16 11.06
N SER A 74 1.92 -0.09 11.36
CA SER A 74 2.84 -0.90 10.57
C SER A 74 2.25 -2.31 10.46
N ALA A 75 2.32 -2.92 9.28
CA ALA A 75 1.85 -4.28 9.06
C ALA A 75 2.77 -4.99 8.07
N GLY A 76 3.03 -6.27 8.33
CA GLY A 76 3.73 -7.15 7.41
C GLY A 76 2.79 -7.77 6.38
N LEU A 77 3.37 -8.28 5.30
CA LEU A 77 2.67 -9.13 4.34
C LEU A 77 2.83 -10.59 4.74
N MET A 78 1.78 -11.39 4.51
CA MET A 78 1.83 -12.83 4.71
C MET A 78 1.74 -13.55 3.37
N LEU A 79 2.64 -14.52 3.15
CA LEU A 79 2.49 -15.50 2.09
C LEU A 79 1.41 -16.51 2.52
N VAL A 80 0.35 -16.60 1.73
CA VAL A 80 -0.74 -17.56 1.96
C VAL A 80 -0.90 -18.40 0.71
N VAL A 81 -1.01 -19.71 0.89
CA VAL A 81 -1.20 -20.69 -0.18
C VAL A 81 -2.52 -21.44 0.02
N ASN A 82 -3.07 -21.97 -1.06
CA ASN A 82 -4.24 -22.84 -0.97
C ASN A 82 -3.87 -24.11 -0.14
N PRO A 83 -4.71 -24.58 0.80
CA PRO A 83 -4.42 -25.78 1.61
C PRO A 83 -4.14 -27.06 0.79
N ALA A 84 -4.64 -27.14 -0.45
CA ALA A 84 -4.40 -28.24 -1.38
C ALA A 84 -3.02 -28.17 -2.07
N THR A 85 -2.25 -27.10 -1.88
CA THR A 85 -0.87 -27.05 -2.36
C THR A 85 0.00 -28.08 -1.63
N PRO A 86 1.02 -28.66 -2.30
CA PRO A 86 1.83 -29.74 -1.73
C PRO A 86 2.81 -29.27 -0.64
N VAL A 87 2.92 -27.95 -0.42
CA VAL A 87 3.92 -27.33 0.45
C VAL A 87 3.34 -27.01 1.82
N LYS A 88 4.15 -27.19 2.86
CA LYS A 88 3.77 -26.98 4.27
C LYS A 88 4.62 -25.91 4.96
N ASN A 89 5.66 -25.42 4.30
CA ASN A 89 6.52 -24.36 4.81
C ASN A 89 7.15 -23.57 3.65
N LEU A 90 7.84 -22.48 4.01
CA LEU A 90 8.46 -21.58 3.03
C LEU A 90 9.56 -22.25 2.21
N LYS A 91 10.36 -23.15 2.81
CA LYS A 91 11.44 -23.85 2.10
C LYS A 91 10.86 -24.71 0.97
N GLU A 92 9.85 -25.51 1.29
CA GLU A 92 9.13 -26.32 0.31
C GLU A 92 8.45 -25.47 -0.75
N PHE A 93 7.89 -24.30 -0.39
CA PHE A 93 7.33 -23.36 -1.35
C PHE A 93 8.38 -22.86 -2.36
N VAL A 94 9.57 -22.46 -1.89
CA VAL A 94 10.66 -22.01 -2.76
C VAL A 94 11.14 -23.13 -3.67
N GLU A 95 11.34 -24.33 -3.13
CA GLU A 95 11.76 -25.51 -3.92
C GLU A 95 10.70 -25.89 -4.96
N TRP A 96 9.43 -25.93 -4.56
CA TRP A 96 8.31 -26.28 -5.44
C TRP A 96 8.19 -25.31 -6.61
N THR A 97 8.19 -24.00 -6.34
CA THR A 97 8.03 -22.98 -7.38
C THR A 97 9.22 -22.89 -8.33
N LYS A 98 10.46 -23.10 -7.86
CA LYS A 98 11.65 -23.18 -8.73
C LYS A 98 11.65 -24.41 -9.64
N GLY A 99 11.13 -25.54 -9.15
CA GLY A 99 11.01 -26.77 -9.94
C GLY A 99 9.79 -26.81 -10.85
N TYR A 100 8.83 -25.90 -10.67
CA TYR A 100 7.57 -25.92 -11.40
C TYR A 100 7.76 -25.41 -12.83
N LYS A 101 7.42 -26.26 -13.83
CA LYS A 101 7.60 -25.94 -15.26
C LYS A 101 6.40 -25.21 -15.90
N GLY A 102 5.35 -24.92 -15.13
CA GLY A 102 4.16 -24.20 -15.59
C GLY A 102 4.12 -22.76 -15.10
N SER A 103 3.07 -22.03 -15.48
CA SER A 103 2.81 -20.69 -14.95
C SER A 103 2.32 -20.75 -13.51
N LEU A 104 2.90 -19.92 -12.65
CA LEU A 104 2.41 -19.68 -11.30
C LEU A 104 1.69 -18.33 -11.26
N ASN A 105 0.52 -18.33 -10.64
CA ASN A 105 -0.27 -17.12 -10.42
C ASN A 105 -0.22 -16.76 -8.93
N PHE A 106 -0.26 -15.48 -8.62
CA PHE A 106 -0.43 -14.98 -7.26
C PHE A 106 -1.46 -13.86 -7.23
N GLY A 107 -2.20 -13.76 -6.12
CA GLY A 107 -3.19 -12.72 -5.92
C GLY A 107 -2.54 -11.44 -5.38
N SER A 108 -2.96 -10.28 -5.89
CA SER A 108 -2.65 -8.98 -5.30
C SER A 108 -3.86 -8.06 -5.39
N ALA A 109 -3.85 -6.96 -4.62
CA ALA A 109 -4.88 -5.94 -4.69
C ALA A 109 -4.69 -4.98 -5.89
N GLY A 110 -3.71 -5.25 -6.78
CA GLY A 110 -3.40 -4.44 -7.96
C GLY A 110 -1.96 -3.94 -8.01
N ILE A 111 -1.60 -3.30 -9.13
CA ILE A 111 -0.25 -2.80 -9.41
C ILE A 111 0.18 -1.79 -8.33
N GLY A 112 1.41 -1.93 -7.84
CA GLY A 112 2.01 -1.09 -6.82
C GLY A 112 1.54 -1.36 -5.38
N THR A 113 0.61 -2.30 -5.18
CA THR A 113 0.23 -2.76 -3.83
C THR A 113 1.32 -3.61 -3.19
N GLY A 114 1.25 -3.80 -1.87
CA GLY A 114 2.27 -4.54 -1.13
C GLY A 114 2.36 -5.99 -1.61
N GLY A 115 1.22 -6.64 -1.82
CA GLY A 115 1.17 -8.00 -2.38
C GLY A 115 1.75 -8.09 -3.79
N HIS A 116 1.51 -7.10 -4.65
CA HIS A 116 2.11 -7.04 -5.98
C HIS A 116 3.63 -6.97 -5.91
N LEU A 117 4.16 -6.02 -5.13
CA LEU A 117 5.62 -5.87 -4.98
C LEU A 117 6.27 -7.07 -4.31
N ALA A 118 5.59 -7.72 -3.36
CA ALA A 118 6.11 -8.94 -2.73
C ALA A 118 6.20 -10.10 -3.72
N GLY A 119 5.21 -10.27 -4.61
CA GLY A 119 5.27 -11.29 -5.67
C GLY A 119 6.37 -11.01 -6.69
N GLU A 120 6.52 -9.76 -7.13
CA GLU A 120 7.61 -9.37 -8.03
C GLU A 120 8.98 -9.54 -7.37
N LEU A 121 9.13 -9.14 -6.09
CA LEU A 121 10.35 -9.33 -5.32
C LEU A 121 10.69 -10.82 -5.19
N TYR A 122 9.69 -11.66 -4.90
CA TYR A 122 9.86 -13.11 -4.84
C TYR A 122 10.44 -13.66 -6.14
N LYS A 123 9.85 -13.31 -7.29
CA LYS A 123 10.32 -13.70 -8.62
C LYS A 123 11.76 -13.27 -8.87
N VAL A 124 12.12 -12.04 -8.54
CA VAL A 124 13.50 -11.54 -8.67
C VAL A 124 14.47 -12.35 -7.79
N MET A 125 14.07 -12.72 -6.58
CA MET A 125 14.91 -13.45 -5.64
C MET A 125 15.07 -14.94 -6.00
N THR A 126 14.08 -15.55 -6.67
CA THR A 126 14.11 -16.98 -7.01
C THR A 126 14.66 -17.28 -8.38
N GLY A 127 14.72 -16.28 -9.27
CA GLY A 127 14.88 -16.50 -10.72
C GLY A 127 13.61 -17.05 -11.34
#